data_AF-A0A7T8KSH0-F1
#
_entry.id   AF-A0A7T8KSH0-F1
#
_cell.length_a   1.000
_cell.length_b   1.000
_cell.length_c   1.000
_cell.angle_alpha   90.00
_cell.angle_beta   90.00
_cell.angle_gamma   90.00
#
_symmetry.space_group_name_H-M   'P 1'
#
loop_
_entity.id
_entity.type
_entity.pdbx_description
1 polymer ?
#
loop_
_entity_poly.entity_id
_entity_poly.type
_entity_poly.pdbx_seq_one_letter_code
_entity_poly.pdbx_strand_id
1 'polypeptide(L)'
;MADLEQVVNDLNLASQSLQELREKYDGALDLLDNKNTQITGALDSAKSNALQEIQTISDTATSQISQLKNTSLNLVNEAKNTAIEEVNNAVSGIDTSKKEALLAIEQAKAAQEEKITDLEQAKENIITELSEKAKLLTQSLEWTVGEGGKFTNLNDALSEALKYNKSNIITIKLKSGFVFNEKIVFSNANFNNVIISSEDDIVKVNPNNAVFSDTSVSYLFLSNYGITPIIDIKVDLNPLENSNSTKKIVFLGLYQNSRGFITPNKGCMNAVWDAIMVEQASTLLANACVVENSGYDGVFCNQGSIVNISNATIKGSARYGILARQGGYICANSANILEQTQGTLLQCESGIIYANGLVTTGSTATETNITPNQPASYGIIFK
;
A
#
# COMPACT_ATOMS: atom_id res chain seq x y z
N MET A 1 -56.89 151.43 -86.35
CA MET A 1 -57.11 150.00 -86.67
C MET A 1 -55.80 149.25 -86.91
N ALA A 2 -54.73 149.87 -87.43
CA ALA A 2 -53.43 149.20 -87.67
C ALA A 2 -52.80 148.52 -86.44
N ASP A 3 -52.96 149.06 -85.22
CA ASP A 3 -52.50 148.38 -83.98
C ASP A 3 -53.22 147.06 -83.68
N LEU A 4 -54.43 146.83 -84.21
CA LEU A 4 -55.14 145.55 -84.07
C LEU A 4 -54.56 144.47 -85.01
N GLU A 5 -54.06 144.86 -86.19
CA GLU A 5 -53.58 143.94 -87.21
C GLU A 5 -52.26 143.27 -86.79
N GLN A 6 -51.37 144.04 -86.15
CA GLN A 6 -50.13 143.50 -85.56
C GLN A 6 -50.43 142.53 -84.41
N VAL A 7 -51.39 142.87 -83.52
CA VAL A 7 -51.82 141.99 -82.43
C VAL A 7 -52.41 140.69 -82.96
N VAL A 8 -53.22 140.73 -84.03
CA VAL A 8 -53.77 139.53 -84.69
C VAL A 8 -52.65 138.64 -85.25
N ASN A 9 -51.63 139.23 -85.86
CA ASN A 9 -50.54 138.48 -86.47
C ASN A 9 -49.64 137.81 -85.42
N ASP A 10 -49.33 138.52 -84.33
CA ASP A 10 -48.59 137.96 -83.20
C ASP A 10 -49.41 136.86 -82.49
N LEU A 11 -50.74 137.03 -82.38
CA LEU A 11 -51.64 135.99 -81.85
C LEU A 11 -51.64 134.73 -82.73
N ASN A 12 -51.65 134.89 -84.05
CA ASN A 12 -51.61 133.78 -85.01
C ASN A 12 -50.27 133.05 -84.96
N LEU A 13 -49.15 133.77 -84.94
CA LEU A 13 -47.82 133.17 -84.78
C LEU A 13 -47.69 132.45 -83.43
N ALA A 14 -48.16 133.06 -82.34
CA ALA A 14 -48.19 132.43 -81.03
C ALA A 14 -49.07 131.18 -81.03
N SER A 15 -50.26 131.22 -81.65
CA SER A 15 -51.15 130.05 -81.81
C SER A 15 -50.50 128.94 -82.62
N GLN A 16 -49.76 129.29 -83.68
CA GLN A 16 -49.07 128.33 -84.54
C GLN A 16 -47.87 127.69 -83.83
N SER A 17 -47.07 128.48 -83.10
CA SER A 17 -46.03 127.95 -82.22
C SER A 17 -46.59 127.10 -81.08
N LEU A 18 -47.76 127.45 -80.52
CA LEU A 18 -48.45 126.64 -79.52
C LEU A 18 -48.91 125.30 -80.11
N GLN A 19 -49.42 125.31 -81.33
CA GLN A 19 -49.86 124.13 -82.09
C GLN A 19 -48.67 123.19 -82.35
N GLU A 20 -47.54 123.71 -82.86
CA GLU A 20 -46.32 122.93 -83.08
C GLU A 20 -45.75 122.35 -81.78
N LEU A 21 -45.80 123.12 -80.68
CA LEU A 21 -45.37 122.65 -79.36
C LEU A 21 -46.27 121.51 -78.86
N ARG A 22 -47.58 121.60 -79.12
CA ARG A 22 -48.57 120.59 -78.75
C ARG A 22 -48.36 119.30 -79.52
N GLU A 23 -48.19 119.38 -80.85
CA GLU A 23 -47.89 118.22 -81.70
C GLU A 23 -46.55 117.55 -81.32
N LYS A 24 -45.53 118.34 -80.97
CA LYS A 24 -44.26 117.81 -80.48
C LYS A 24 -44.40 117.09 -79.14
N TYR A 25 -45.21 117.62 -78.21
CA TYR A 25 -45.47 116.98 -76.92
C TYR A 25 -46.33 115.74 -77.06
N ASP A 26 -47.37 115.76 -77.90
CA ASP A 26 -48.23 114.61 -78.18
C ASP A 26 -47.40 113.47 -78.81
N GLY A 27 -46.55 113.77 -79.80
CA GLY A 27 -45.64 112.78 -80.39
C GLY A 27 -44.59 112.24 -79.40
N ALA A 28 -44.12 113.06 -78.46
CA ALA A 28 -43.25 112.60 -77.39
C ALA A 28 -43.98 111.72 -76.37
N LEU A 29 -45.24 112.04 -76.05
CA LEU A 29 -46.10 111.27 -75.14
C LEU A 29 -46.41 109.88 -75.73
N ASP A 30 -46.80 109.83 -77.01
CA ASP A 30 -47.06 108.58 -77.74
C ASP A 30 -45.81 107.67 -77.77
N LEU A 31 -44.63 108.27 -77.97
CA LEU A 31 -43.35 107.54 -77.95
C LEU A 31 -43.07 106.97 -76.55
N LEU A 32 -43.37 107.76 -75.51
CA LEU A 32 -43.16 107.39 -74.11
C LEU A 32 -44.11 106.26 -73.71
N ASP A 33 -45.38 106.34 -74.09
CA ASP A 33 -46.39 105.29 -73.85
C ASP A 33 -46.07 103.99 -74.60
N ASN A 34 -45.62 104.08 -75.85
CA ASN A 34 -45.17 102.92 -76.62
C ASN A 34 -43.95 102.26 -75.94
N LYS A 35 -42.98 103.06 -75.51
CA LYS A 35 -41.81 102.57 -74.78
C LYS A 35 -42.20 101.96 -73.43
N ASN A 36 -43.13 102.58 -72.70
CA ASN A 36 -43.61 102.07 -71.44
C ASN A 36 -44.31 100.70 -71.62
N THR A 37 -45.09 100.56 -72.69
CA THR A 37 -45.75 99.30 -73.07
C THR A 37 -44.73 98.21 -73.43
N GLN A 38 -43.72 98.53 -74.26
CA GLN A 38 -42.64 97.60 -74.61
C GLN A 38 -41.82 97.16 -73.38
N ILE A 39 -41.46 98.11 -72.50
CA ILE A 39 -40.71 97.83 -71.27
C ILE A 39 -41.53 96.95 -70.34
N THR A 40 -42.82 97.26 -70.14
CA THR A 40 -43.70 96.48 -69.28
C THR A 40 -43.86 95.05 -69.80
N GLY A 41 -44.14 94.88 -71.10
CA GLY A 41 -44.26 93.55 -71.70
C GLY A 41 -42.96 92.74 -71.65
N ALA A 42 -41.81 93.39 -71.86
CA ALA A 42 -40.50 92.75 -71.71
C ALA A 42 -40.22 92.34 -70.25
N LEU A 43 -40.58 93.19 -69.29
CA LEU A 43 -40.41 92.93 -67.87
C LEU A 43 -41.29 91.77 -67.39
N ASP A 44 -42.55 91.73 -67.82
CA ASP A 44 -43.48 90.64 -67.50
C ASP A 44 -43.01 89.31 -68.10
N SER A 45 -42.54 89.33 -69.34
CA SER A 45 -41.97 88.15 -70.00
C SER A 45 -40.71 87.65 -69.28
N ALA A 46 -39.79 88.55 -68.94
CA ALA A 46 -38.58 88.22 -68.19
C ALA A 46 -38.90 87.66 -66.80
N LYS A 47 -39.87 88.25 -66.09
CA LYS A 47 -40.34 87.78 -64.79
C LYS A 47 -40.96 86.38 -64.88
N SER A 48 -41.82 86.15 -65.89
CA SER A 48 -42.45 84.85 -66.11
C SER A 48 -41.42 83.77 -66.40
N ASN A 49 -40.43 84.06 -67.26
CA ASN A 49 -39.35 83.12 -67.57
C ASN A 49 -38.50 82.81 -66.33
N ALA A 50 -38.12 83.82 -65.55
CA ALA A 50 -37.33 83.63 -64.33
C ALA A 50 -38.09 82.80 -63.27
N LEU A 51 -39.40 83.03 -63.10
CA LEU A 51 -40.24 82.22 -62.21
C LEU A 51 -40.31 80.76 -62.66
N GLN A 52 -40.47 80.52 -63.95
CA GLN A 52 -40.51 79.17 -64.51
C GLN A 52 -39.19 78.43 -64.34
N GLU A 53 -38.06 79.13 -64.53
CA GLU A 53 -36.71 78.59 -64.27
C GLU A 53 -36.54 78.22 -62.80
N ILE A 54 -36.89 79.12 -61.87
CA ILE A 54 -36.82 78.87 -60.42
C ILE A 54 -37.69 77.67 -60.02
N GLN A 55 -38.91 77.59 -60.55
CA GLN A 55 -39.80 76.46 -60.27
C GLN A 55 -39.20 75.14 -60.75
N THR A 56 -38.67 75.12 -61.97
CA THR A 56 -38.02 73.93 -62.56
C THR A 56 -36.81 73.48 -61.73
N ILE A 57 -36.00 74.44 -61.27
CA ILE A 57 -34.85 74.18 -60.37
C ILE A 57 -35.34 73.61 -59.04
N SER A 58 -36.38 74.21 -58.44
CA SER A 58 -36.95 73.76 -57.16
C SER A 58 -37.48 72.33 -57.23
N ASP A 59 -38.25 72.01 -58.29
CA ASP A 59 -38.81 70.67 -58.48
C ASP A 59 -37.70 69.64 -58.72
N THR A 60 -36.69 69.99 -59.50
CA THR A 60 -35.52 69.14 -59.75
C THR A 60 -34.74 68.89 -58.46
N ALA A 61 -34.45 69.93 -57.68
CA ALA A 61 -33.73 69.81 -56.41
C ALA A 61 -34.52 68.96 -55.41
N THR A 62 -35.84 69.14 -55.33
CA THR A 62 -36.71 68.36 -54.43
C THR A 62 -36.71 66.88 -54.80
N SER A 63 -36.77 66.57 -56.10
CA SER A 63 -36.70 65.20 -56.61
C SER A 63 -35.35 64.55 -56.30
N GLN A 64 -34.24 65.26 -56.55
CA GLN A 64 -32.89 64.79 -56.25
C GLN A 64 -32.66 64.56 -54.75
N ILE A 65 -33.11 65.48 -53.90
CA ILE A 65 -33.03 65.33 -52.43
C ILE A 65 -33.82 64.10 -51.98
N SER A 66 -35.01 63.87 -52.53
CA SER A 66 -35.83 62.71 -52.20
C SER A 66 -35.19 61.40 -52.62
N GLN A 67 -34.61 61.35 -53.83
CA GLN A 67 -33.85 60.20 -54.32
C GLN A 67 -32.63 59.92 -53.44
N LEU A 68 -31.81 60.94 -53.16
CA LEU A 68 -30.64 60.81 -52.28
C LEU A 68 -31.03 60.31 -50.89
N LYS A 69 -32.08 60.88 -50.29
CA LYS A 69 -32.58 60.44 -48.97
C LYS A 69 -32.98 58.97 -48.97
N ASN A 70 -33.73 58.52 -49.98
CA ASN A 70 -34.18 57.12 -50.07
C ASN A 70 -32.99 56.17 -50.28
N THR A 71 -32.05 56.53 -51.17
CA THR A 71 -30.83 55.74 -51.41
C THR A 71 -29.97 55.64 -50.16
N SER A 72 -29.69 56.77 -49.48
CA SER A 72 -28.90 56.77 -48.25
C SER A 72 -29.56 55.97 -47.14
N LEU A 73 -30.89 56.08 -46.98
CA LEU A 73 -31.62 55.33 -45.95
C LEU A 73 -31.59 53.82 -46.23
N ASN A 74 -31.74 53.41 -47.48
CA ASN A 74 -31.67 52.00 -47.87
C ASN A 74 -30.28 51.42 -47.62
N LEU A 75 -29.21 52.12 -48.03
CA LEU A 75 -27.83 51.69 -47.76
C LEU A 75 -27.53 51.54 -46.27
N VAL A 76 -28.01 52.47 -45.43
CA VAL A 76 -27.85 52.40 -43.97
C VAL A 76 -28.62 51.20 -43.39
N ASN A 77 -29.83 50.93 -43.88
CA ASN A 77 -30.62 49.80 -43.42
C ASN A 77 -30.00 48.46 -43.83
N GLU A 78 -29.51 48.34 -45.06
CA GLU A 78 -28.79 47.16 -45.54
C GLU A 78 -27.54 46.91 -44.71
N ALA A 79 -26.69 47.94 -44.52
CA ALA A 79 -25.48 47.82 -43.70
C ALA A 79 -25.80 47.43 -42.24
N LYS A 80 -26.86 48.00 -41.66
CA LYS A 80 -27.33 47.65 -40.32
C LYS A 80 -27.78 46.19 -40.23
N ASN A 81 -28.57 45.73 -41.20
CA ASN A 81 -29.08 44.36 -41.21
C ASN A 81 -27.95 43.35 -41.34
N THR A 82 -26.99 43.59 -42.25
CA THR A 82 -25.79 42.74 -42.39
C THR A 82 -24.99 42.69 -41.10
N ALA A 83 -24.73 43.85 -40.45
CA ALA A 83 -23.99 43.88 -39.19
C ALA A 83 -24.72 43.12 -38.05
N ILE A 84 -26.04 43.21 -37.97
CA ILE A 84 -26.84 42.46 -36.99
C ILE A 84 -26.73 40.95 -37.24
N GLU A 85 -26.80 40.53 -38.51
CA GLU A 85 -26.69 39.12 -38.88
C GLU A 85 -25.31 38.55 -38.53
N GLU A 86 -24.23 39.28 -38.85
CA GLU A 86 -22.87 38.91 -38.48
C GLU A 86 -22.69 38.78 -36.96
N VAL A 87 -23.23 39.73 -36.19
CA VAL A 87 -23.19 39.68 -34.71
C VAL A 87 -23.97 38.48 -34.17
N ASN A 88 -25.19 38.23 -34.68
CA ASN A 88 -26.00 37.09 -34.24
C ASN A 88 -25.31 35.74 -34.55
N ASN A 89 -24.70 35.64 -35.73
CA ASN A 89 -23.93 34.46 -36.12
C ASN A 89 -22.70 34.26 -35.20
N ALA A 90 -21.98 35.33 -34.87
CA ALA A 90 -20.86 35.26 -33.93
C ALA A 90 -21.30 34.84 -32.52
N VAL A 91 -22.39 35.43 -32.00
CA VAL A 91 -22.93 35.12 -30.65
C VAL A 91 -23.38 33.66 -30.57
N SER A 92 -24.12 33.16 -31.57
CA SER A 92 -24.56 31.77 -31.60
C SER A 92 -23.40 30.77 -31.68
N GLY A 93 -22.34 31.11 -32.42
CA GLY A 93 -21.09 30.34 -32.43
C GLY A 93 -20.44 30.26 -31.05
N ILE A 94 -20.34 31.40 -30.34
CA ILE A 94 -19.78 31.46 -28.98
C ILE A 94 -20.59 30.62 -28.00
N ASP A 95 -21.92 30.71 -28.03
CA ASP A 95 -22.79 29.94 -27.12
C ASP A 95 -22.65 28.43 -27.34
N THR A 96 -22.53 28.01 -28.60
CA THR A 96 -22.33 26.59 -28.95
C THR A 96 -20.98 26.10 -28.43
N SER A 97 -19.89 26.80 -28.75
CA SER A 97 -18.55 26.42 -28.29
C SER A 97 -18.42 26.44 -26.77
N LYS A 98 -19.09 27.39 -26.09
CA LYS A 98 -19.14 27.44 -24.63
C LYS A 98 -19.82 26.20 -24.05
N LYS A 99 -20.96 25.79 -24.62
CA LYS A 99 -21.71 24.60 -24.17
C LYS A 99 -20.90 23.32 -24.35
N GLU A 100 -20.23 23.18 -25.49
CA GLU A 100 -19.35 22.03 -25.77
C GLU A 100 -18.16 21.98 -24.80
N ALA A 101 -17.52 23.12 -24.53
CA ALA A 101 -16.42 23.21 -23.58
C ALA A 101 -16.85 22.85 -22.14
N LEU A 102 -18.03 23.31 -21.71
CA LEU A 102 -18.61 22.96 -20.41
C LEU A 102 -18.85 21.45 -20.29
N LEU A 103 -19.44 20.82 -21.31
CA LEU A 103 -19.65 19.37 -21.32
C LEU A 103 -18.34 18.59 -21.25
N ALA A 104 -17.32 19.03 -21.99
CA ALA A 104 -16.00 18.39 -21.95
C ALA A 104 -15.33 18.51 -20.56
N ILE A 105 -15.48 19.67 -19.89
CA ILE A 105 -14.99 19.87 -18.53
C ILE A 105 -15.72 18.95 -17.54
N GLU A 106 -17.05 18.84 -17.65
CA GLU A 106 -17.87 17.99 -16.77
C GLU A 106 -17.46 16.51 -16.90
N GLN A 107 -17.26 16.03 -18.14
CA GLN A 107 -16.80 14.67 -18.42
C GLN A 107 -15.38 14.43 -17.90
N ALA A 108 -14.46 15.37 -18.11
CA ALA A 108 -13.08 15.27 -17.62
C ALA A 108 -13.03 15.24 -16.09
N LYS A 109 -13.88 16.05 -15.43
CA LYS A 109 -14.01 16.08 -13.96
C LYS A 109 -14.49 14.72 -13.43
N ALA A 110 -15.55 14.15 -13.99
CA ALA A 110 -16.06 12.85 -13.58
C ALA A 110 -15.00 11.74 -13.74
N ALA A 111 -14.27 11.73 -14.87
CA ALA A 111 -13.19 10.78 -15.09
C ALA A 111 -12.00 10.97 -14.13
N GLN A 112 -11.75 12.18 -13.65
CA GLN A 112 -10.73 12.45 -12.62
C GLN A 112 -11.17 12.01 -11.22
N GLU A 113 -12.44 12.20 -10.85
CA GLU A 113 -12.99 11.75 -9.57
C GLU A 113 -12.92 10.22 -9.41
N GLU A 114 -13.21 9.47 -10.48
CA GLU A 114 -13.07 8.01 -10.51
C GLU A 114 -11.61 7.58 -10.28
N LYS A 115 -10.65 8.17 -11.02
CA LYS A 115 -9.22 7.89 -10.84
C LYS A 115 -8.70 8.21 -9.43
N ILE A 116 -9.19 9.29 -8.83
CA ILE A 116 -8.82 9.66 -7.45
C ILE A 116 -9.34 8.61 -6.47
N THR A 117 -10.57 8.13 -6.67
CA THR A 117 -11.18 7.08 -5.84
C THR A 117 -10.39 5.78 -5.91
N ASP A 118 -10.01 5.34 -7.11
CA ASP A 118 -9.19 4.14 -7.31
C ASP A 118 -7.81 4.26 -6.64
N LEU A 119 -7.18 5.45 -6.72
CA LEU A 119 -5.89 5.71 -6.09
C LEU A 119 -5.97 5.68 -4.56
N GLU A 120 -7.00 6.26 -3.96
CA GLU A 120 -7.19 6.21 -2.50
C GLU A 120 -7.45 4.77 -2.02
N GLN A 121 -8.24 3.98 -2.76
CA GLN A 121 -8.45 2.56 -2.44
C GLN A 121 -7.14 1.76 -2.55
N ALA A 122 -6.35 1.98 -3.60
CA ALA A 122 -5.06 1.30 -3.77
C ALA A 122 -4.07 1.66 -2.65
N LYS A 123 -4.06 2.93 -2.22
CA LYS A 123 -3.24 3.41 -1.10
C LYS A 123 -3.60 2.73 0.21
N GLU A 124 -4.88 2.61 0.55
CA GLU A 124 -5.33 1.91 1.77
C GLU A 124 -4.96 0.41 1.75
N ASN A 125 -5.09 -0.24 0.60
CA ASN A 125 -4.67 -1.64 0.45
C ASN A 125 -3.16 -1.81 0.70
N ILE A 126 -2.33 -0.92 0.14
CA ILE A 126 -0.87 -0.92 0.35
C ILE A 126 -0.52 -0.68 1.82
N ILE A 127 -1.16 0.28 2.49
CA ILE A 127 -0.94 0.56 3.92
C ILE A 127 -1.27 -0.67 4.77
N THR A 128 -2.39 -1.35 4.47
CA THR A 128 -2.82 -2.56 5.18
C THR A 128 -1.78 -3.68 5.01
N GLU A 129 -1.38 -3.99 3.78
CA GLU A 129 -0.38 -5.03 3.52
C GLU A 129 0.97 -4.74 4.17
N LEU A 130 1.45 -3.50 4.10
CA LEU A 130 2.73 -3.11 4.70
C LEU A 130 2.67 -3.20 6.22
N SER A 131 1.55 -2.83 6.83
CA SER A 131 1.35 -2.91 8.27
C SER A 131 1.35 -4.36 8.77
N GLU A 132 0.72 -5.27 8.03
CA GLU A 132 0.77 -6.71 8.33
C GLU A 132 2.20 -7.25 8.20
N LYS A 133 2.88 -6.95 7.08
CA LYS A 133 4.28 -7.36 6.87
C LYS A 133 5.22 -6.81 7.94
N ALA A 134 5.02 -5.58 8.42
CA ALA A 134 5.82 -5.00 9.49
C ALA A 134 5.63 -5.72 10.85
N LYS A 135 4.39 -6.13 11.19
CA LYS A 135 4.12 -6.94 12.38
C LYS A 135 4.83 -8.30 12.32
N LEU A 136 4.86 -8.92 11.14
CA LEU A 136 5.57 -10.19 10.91
C LEU A 136 7.09 -10.10 11.08
N LEU A 137 7.67 -8.91 11.21
CA LEU A 137 9.12 -8.70 11.31
C LEU A 137 9.60 -8.27 12.70
N THR A 138 8.69 -7.93 13.62
CA THR A 138 9.07 -7.31 14.91
C THR A 138 8.33 -7.82 16.14
N GLN A 139 7.22 -8.55 16.00
CA GLN A 139 6.39 -8.96 17.13
C GLN A 139 6.70 -10.39 17.59
N SER A 140 6.68 -10.62 18.91
CA SER A 140 6.60 -11.98 19.46
C SER A 140 5.23 -12.58 19.16
N LEU A 141 5.20 -13.73 18.49
CA LEU A 141 3.98 -14.41 18.08
C LEU A 141 3.65 -15.54 19.05
N GLU A 142 2.39 -15.69 19.42
CA GLU A 142 1.90 -16.84 20.20
C GLU A 142 0.91 -17.64 19.34
N TRP A 143 1.20 -18.93 19.14
CA TRP A 143 0.37 -19.86 18.39
C TRP A 143 -0.04 -21.02 19.28
N THR A 144 -1.28 -21.49 19.13
CA THR A 144 -1.79 -22.64 19.87
C THR A 144 -1.86 -23.88 18.99
N VAL A 145 -1.52 -25.04 19.56
CA VAL A 145 -1.55 -26.35 18.89
C VAL A 145 -2.42 -27.32 19.68
N GLY A 146 -3.30 -28.04 18.98
CA GLY A 146 -4.23 -29.02 19.57
C GLY A 146 -5.69 -28.68 19.23
N GLU A 147 -6.64 -29.36 19.87
CA GLU A 147 -8.07 -29.18 19.58
C GLU A 147 -8.52 -27.71 19.79
N GLY A 148 -9.09 -27.11 18.74
CA GLY A 148 -9.46 -25.70 18.73
C GLY A 148 -8.27 -24.73 18.86
N GLY A 149 -7.06 -25.16 18.51
CA GLY A 149 -5.88 -24.30 18.36
C GLY A 149 -5.75 -23.71 16.95
N LYS A 150 -4.79 -22.81 16.76
CA LYS A 150 -4.45 -22.26 15.42
C LYS A 150 -3.97 -23.36 14.47
N PHE A 151 -3.24 -24.34 14.99
CA PHE A 151 -2.81 -25.51 14.25
C PHE A 151 -3.30 -26.78 14.95
N THR A 152 -3.59 -27.82 14.17
CA THR A 152 -4.04 -29.11 14.71
C THR A 152 -2.89 -29.93 15.28
N ASN A 153 -1.70 -29.84 14.67
CA ASN A 153 -0.50 -30.59 15.05
C ASN A 153 0.74 -29.68 15.10
N LEU A 154 1.81 -30.17 15.73
CA LEU A 154 3.01 -29.38 15.97
C LEU A 154 3.87 -29.26 14.71
N ASN A 155 3.92 -30.27 13.84
CA ASN A 155 4.69 -30.22 12.60
C ASN A 155 4.20 -29.09 11.67
N ASP A 156 2.90 -28.85 11.57
CA ASP A 156 2.32 -27.75 10.78
C ASP A 156 2.71 -26.39 11.36
N ALA A 157 2.63 -26.25 12.69
CA ALA A 157 3.04 -25.02 13.38
C ALA A 157 4.53 -24.74 13.18
N LEU A 158 5.39 -25.77 13.29
CA LEU A 158 6.83 -25.63 13.04
C LEU A 158 7.13 -25.30 11.57
N SER A 159 6.43 -25.94 10.64
CA SER A 159 6.58 -25.65 9.20
C SER A 159 6.21 -24.22 8.86
N GLU A 160 5.17 -23.69 9.49
CA GLU A 160 4.80 -22.27 9.37
C GLU A 160 5.84 -21.35 10.02
N ALA A 161 6.39 -21.73 11.19
CA ALA A 161 7.39 -20.95 11.90
C ALA A 161 8.66 -20.70 11.07
N LEU A 162 9.06 -21.65 10.23
CA LEU A 162 10.23 -21.51 9.35
C LEU A 162 10.12 -20.38 8.32
N LYS A 163 8.92 -19.89 8.04
CA LYS A 163 8.71 -18.76 7.11
C LYS A 163 9.08 -17.41 7.71
N TYR A 164 9.26 -17.34 9.02
CA TYR A 164 9.45 -16.09 9.75
C TYR A 164 10.93 -15.77 9.96
N ASN A 165 11.26 -14.49 9.96
CA ASN A 165 12.63 -14.02 10.25
C ASN A 165 12.99 -14.31 11.72
N LYS A 166 14.27 -14.59 11.98
CA LYS A 166 14.86 -14.93 13.28
C LYS A 166 14.82 -13.81 14.31
N SER A 167 14.47 -12.59 13.92
CA SER A 167 14.21 -11.48 14.84
C SER A 167 12.90 -11.64 15.61
N ASN A 168 11.96 -12.47 15.13
CA ASN A 168 10.70 -12.74 15.82
C ASN A 168 10.86 -13.92 16.76
N ILE A 169 10.39 -13.80 18.00
CA ILE A 169 10.21 -14.95 18.88
C ILE A 169 8.83 -15.56 18.64
N ILE A 170 8.76 -16.85 18.33
CA ILE A 170 7.50 -17.57 18.14
C ILE A 170 7.33 -18.55 19.29
N THR A 171 6.31 -18.34 20.10
CA THR A 171 5.90 -19.29 21.14
C THR A 171 4.78 -20.16 20.61
N ILE A 172 5.05 -21.46 20.46
CA ILE A 172 4.05 -22.46 20.14
C ILE A 172 3.61 -23.10 21.45
N LYS A 173 2.39 -22.83 21.88
CA LYS A 173 1.79 -23.36 23.11
C LYS A 173 0.88 -24.56 22.79
N LEU A 174 1.25 -25.72 23.31
CA LEU A 174 0.42 -26.92 23.27
C LEU A 174 -0.77 -26.73 24.22
N LYS A 175 -1.99 -26.90 23.70
CA LYS A 175 -3.22 -26.77 24.49
C LYS A 175 -3.37 -27.93 25.46
N SER A 176 -4.11 -27.71 26.55
CA SER A 176 -4.39 -28.74 27.54
C SER A 176 -5.01 -29.99 26.91
N GLY A 177 -4.55 -31.17 27.33
CA GLY A 177 -4.92 -32.46 26.77
C GLY A 177 -4.19 -32.85 25.49
N PHE A 178 -3.22 -32.06 25.01
CA PHE A 178 -2.44 -32.42 23.83
C PHE A 178 -1.65 -33.72 24.04
N VAL A 179 -1.72 -34.61 23.05
CA VAL A 179 -0.99 -35.88 23.04
C VAL A 179 -0.20 -35.99 21.74
N PHE A 180 1.12 -36.20 21.86
CA PHE A 180 1.98 -36.45 20.71
C PHE A 180 1.58 -37.76 20.03
N ASN A 181 1.09 -37.61 18.80
CA ASN A 181 0.75 -38.70 17.88
C ASN A 181 1.63 -38.67 16.62
N GLU A 182 2.73 -37.92 16.68
CA GLU A 182 3.64 -37.64 15.58
C GLU A 182 5.09 -37.61 16.08
N LYS A 183 6.04 -37.85 15.16
CA LYS A 183 7.45 -37.58 15.37
C LYS A 183 7.75 -36.16 14.89
N ILE A 184 8.68 -35.49 15.57
CA ILE A 184 9.13 -34.15 15.20
C ILE A 184 10.57 -34.25 14.70
N VAL A 185 10.77 -33.96 13.42
CA VAL A 185 12.08 -34.08 12.77
C VAL A 185 12.54 -32.72 12.26
N PHE A 186 13.70 -32.28 12.73
CA PHE A 186 14.35 -31.03 12.37
C PHE A 186 15.55 -31.32 11.44
N SER A 187 15.29 -31.41 10.13
CA SER A 187 16.33 -31.67 9.12
C SER A 187 16.75 -30.39 8.41
N ASN A 188 18.03 -30.00 8.52
CA ASN A 188 18.57 -28.78 7.91
C ASN A 188 17.76 -27.51 8.25
N ALA A 189 17.17 -27.48 9.45
CA ALA A 189 16.24 -26.44 9.88
C ALA A 189 16.81 -25.66 11.06
N ASN A 190 16.44 -24.38 11.18
CA ASN A 190 16.90 -23.53 12.27
C ASN A 190 15.71 -22.90 13.00
N PHE A 191 15.46 -23.38 14.20
CA PHE A 191 14.36 -22.96 15.07
C PHE A 191 14.84 -22.19 16.31
N ASN A 192 16.00 -21.52 16.23
CA ASN A 192 16.58 -20.81 17.37
C ASN A 192 15.69 -19.70 17.97
N ASN A 193 14.67 -19.26 17.22
CA ASN A 193 13.70 -18.24 17.60
C ASN A 193 12.33 -18.81 17.96
N VAL A 194 12.19 -20.15 18.05
CA VAL A 194 10.94 -20.83 18.37
C VAL A 194 11.02 -21.46 19.75
N ILE A 195 9.96 -21.30 20.54
CA ILE A 195 9.78 -21.90 21.87
C ILE A 195 8.57 -22.83 21.80
N ILE A 196 8.74 -24.08 22.23
CA ILE A 196 7.62 -25.00 22.44
C ILE A 196 7.28 -25.01 23.93
N SER A 197 6.09 -24.57 24.29
CA SER A 197 5.55 -24.56 25.66
C SER A 197 4.23 -25.32 25.73
N SER A 198 3.68 -25.51 26.93
CA SER A 198 2.43 -26.26 27.14
C SER A 198 1.58 -25.61 28.24
N GLU A 199 0.26 -25.73 28.11
CA GLU A 199 -0.70 -25.41 29.18
C GLU A 199 -0.66 -26.47 30.30
N ASP A 200 -0.40 -27.73 29.95
CA ASP A 200 -0.22 -28.81 30.93
C ASP A 200 1.24 -28.89 31.40
N ASP A 201 1.45 -29.20 32.68
CA ASP A 201 2.78 -29.43 33.28
C ASP A 201 3.53 -30.59 32.63
N ILE A 202 2.79 -31.64 32.24
CA ILE A 202 3.32 -32.84 31.60
C ILE A 202 2.51 -33.11 30.34
N VAL A 203 3.21 -33.15 29.21
CA VAL A 203 2.64 -33.50 27.90
C VAL A 203 2.84 -34.99 27.66
N LYS A 204 1.83 -35.67 27.12
CA LYS A 204 1.87 -37.12 26.92
C LYS A 204 2.23 -37.48 25.49
N VAL A 205 2.95 -38.59 25.32
CA VAL A 205 3.09 -39.27 24.04
C VAL A 205 2.08 -40.42 23.97
N ASN A 206 1.56 -40.70 22.78
CA ASN A 206 0.91 -41.98 22.50
C ASN A 206 1.96 -42.97 21.97
N PRO A 207 2.60 -43.78 22.84
CA PRO A 207 3.65 -44.71 22.42
C PRO A 207 3.12 -45.83 21.51
N ASN A 208 1.80 -46.01 21.41
CA ASN A 208 1.15 -47.00 20.56
C ASN A 208 0.82 -46.50 19.16
N ASN A 209 1.06 -45.22 18.89
CA ASN A 209 0.95 -44.71 17.54
C ASN A 209 1.95 -45.43 16.61
N ALA A 210 1.51 -45.76 15.39
CA ALA A 210 2.32 -46.44 14.39
C ALA A 210 3.61 -45.69 14.04
N VAL A 211 3.66 -44.36 14.25
CA VAL A 211 4.92 -43.62 14.04
C VAL A 211 6.03 -44.07 14.99
N PHE A 212 5.72 -44.67 16.15
CA PHE A 212 6.67 -45.16 17.15
C PHE A 212 6.79 -46.70 17.20
N SER A 213 6.25 -47.43 16.21
CA SER A 213 6.16 -48.90 16.24
C SER A 213 7.35 -49.64 15.63
N ASP A 214 8.46 -48.97 15.32
CA ASP A 214 9.64 -49.61 14.74
C ASP A 214 10.39 -50.46 15.79
N THR A 215 10.97 -51.58 15.36
CA THR A 215 11.96 -52.35 16.16
C THR A 215 13.30 -51.61 16.24
N SER A 216 13.49 -50.60 15.39
CA SER A 216 14.58 -49.63 15.45
C SER A 216 14.30 -48.49 16.45
N VAL A 217 15.26 -47.58 16.58
CA VAL A 217 15.18 -46.44 17.50
C VAL A 217 14.29 -45.36 16.92
N SER A 218 13.25 -44.99 17.67
CA SER A 218 12.36 -43.88 17.37
C SER A 218 12.65 -42.70 18.29
N TYR A 219 12.47 -41.49 17.77
CA TYR A 219 12.68 -40.25 18.53
C TYR A 219 11.39 -39.46 18.54
N LEU A 220 11.05 -38.84 19.67
CA LEU A 220 10.02 -37.79 19.68
C LEU A 220 10.55 -36.56 18.97
N PHE A 221 11.70 -36.05 19.41
CA PHE A 221 12.43 -34.96 18.77
C PHE A 221 13.73 -35.47 18.16
N LEU A 222 13.89 -35.37 16.85
CA LEU A 222 15.12 -35.72 16.13
C LEU A 222 15.64 -34.52 15.34
N SER A 223 16.89 -34.14 15.54
CA SER A 223 17.56 -33.12 14.73
C SER A 223 18.71 -33.72 13.93
N ASN A 224 18.76 -33.41 12.64
CA ASN A 224 19.85 -33.75 11.73
C ASN A 224 20.32 -32.48 11.00
N TYR A 225 21.57 -32.06 11.20
CA TYR A 225 22.10 -30.78 10.67
C TYR A 225 21.25 -29.55 11.03
N GLY A 226 20.57 -29.56 12.19
CA GLY A 226 19.57 -28.58 12.56
C GLY A 226 19.79 -27.92 13.92
N ILE A 227 19.08 -26.81 14.15
CA ILE A 227 18.92 -26.21 15.48
C ILE A 227 17.46 -26.41 15.89
N THR A 228 17.23 -27.15 16.98
CA THR A 228 15.88 -27.39 17.50
C THR A 228 15.26 -26.10 18.03
N PRO A 229 13.92 -26.07 18.18
CA PRO A 229 13.27 -25.10 19.04
C PRO A 229 13.83 -25.19 20.47
N ILE A 230 13.61 -24.13 21.24
CA ILE A 230 13.72 -24.16 22.70
C ILE A 230 12.61 -25.07 23.22
N ILE A 231 13.00 -26.18 23.85
CA ILE A 231 12.06 -27.15 24.41
C ILE A 231 11.74 -26.72 25.84
N ASP A 232 10.54 -26.14 26.03
CA ASP A 232 10.02 -25.65 27.31
C ASP A 232 8.84 -26.50 27.84
N ILE A 233 8.94 -27.81 27.66
CA ILE A 233 7.94 -28.80 28.08
C ILE A 233 8.59 -29.99 28.79
N LYS A 234 7.86 -30.58 29.75
CA LYS A 234 8.19 -31.90 30.30
C LYS A 234 7.29 -32.93 29.63
N VAL A 235 7.86 -34.01 29.10
CA VAL A 235 7.12 -35.01 28.33
C VAL A 235 7.17 -36.37 29.00
N ASP A 236 6.01 -37.01 29.16
CA ASP A 236 5.90 -38.43 29.52
C ASP A 236 5.82 -39.28 28.25
N LEU A 237 6.87 -40.06 27.99
CA LEU A 237 7.00 -40.87 26.78
C LEU A 237 6.25 -42.20 26.85
N ASN A 238 5.92 -42.66 28.06
CA ASN A 238 5.26 -43.94 28.25
C ASN A 238 4.21 -43.88 29.39
N PRO A 239 3.20 -43.02 29.27
CA PRO A 239 2.23 -42.74 30.34
C PRO A 239 1.31 -43.93 30.68
N LEU A 240 1.41 -45.03 29.94
CA LEU A 240 0.52 -46.17 30.06
C LEU A 240 1.20 -47.42 30.66
N GLU A 241 2.52 -47.41 30.89
CA GLU A 241 3.32 -48.60 31.27
C GLU A 241 3.10 -49.83 30.35
N ASN A 242 2.59 -49.61 29.13
CA ASN A 242 2.09 -50.67 28.24
C ASN A 242 2.98 -50.86 27.01
N SER A 243 4.17 -50.24 26.96
CA SER A 243 5.10 -50.44 25.86
C SER A 243 5.72 -51.84 25.97
N ASN A 244 5.33 -52.74 25.06
CA ASN A 244 6.08 -53.97 24.79
C ASN A 244 7.59 -53.66 24.78
N SER A 245 8.38 -54.54 25.40
CA SER A 245 9.83 -54.40 25.65
C SER A 245 10.72 -54.24 24.41
N THR A 246 10.13 -54.16 23.21
CA THR A 246 10.82 -54.02 21.93
C THR A 246 10.87 -52.59 21.41
N LYS A 247 10.00 -51.68 21.89
CA LYS A 247 10.01 -50.29 21.42
C LYS A 247 11.20 -49.55 22.01
N LYS A 248 11.83 -48.68 21.22
CA LYS A 248 12.94 -47.83 21.65
C LYS A 248 12.60 -46.38 21.35
N ILE A 249 11.90 -45.71 22.26
CA ILE A 249 11.49 -44.32 22.10
C ILE A 249 12.42 -43.43 22.92
N VAL A 250 13.10 -42.54 22.22
CA VAL A 250 14.01 -41.53 22.75
C VAL A 250 13.31 -40.18 22.78
N PHE A 251 13.53 -39.38 23.82
CA PHE A 251 12.93 -38.05 23.89
C PHE A 251 13.59 -37.08 22.92
N LEU A 252 14.92 -36.91 23.01
CA LEU A 252 15.67 -36.00 22.15
C LEU A 252 16.89 -36.68 21.55
N GLY A 253 16.95 -36.73 20.22
CA GLY A 253 18.12 -37.12 19.44
C GLY A 253 18.70 -35.93 18.69
N LEU A 254 19.98 -35.61 18.92
CA LEU A 254 20.73 -34.61 18.16
C LEU A 254 21.86 -35.30 17.40
N TYR A 255 21.79 -35.25 16.06
CA TYR A 255 22.75 -35.88 15.18
C TYR A 255 23.35 -34.87 14.19
N GLN A 256 24.54 -35.20 13.71
CA GLN A 256 25.19 -34.52 12.58
C GLN A 256 25.28 -33.01 12.76
N ASN A 257 26.08 -32.54 13.72
CA ASN A 257 26.28 -31.11 13.99
C ASN A 257 24.96 -30.37 14.31
N SER A 258 24.07 -31.02 15.05
CA SER A 258 22.83 -30.40 15.51
C SER A 258 23.03 -29.67 16.83
N ARG A 259 22.12 -28.72 17.13
CA ARG A 259 22.10 -28.01 18.41
C ARG A 259 20.72 -28.06 19.04
N GLY A 260 20.68 -28.35 20.34
CA GLY A 260 19.45 -28.34 21.12
C GLY A 260 19.53 -27.46 22.36
N PHE A 261 18.36 -27.07 22.85
CA PHE A 261 18.19 -26.33 24.10
C PHE A 261 16.95 -26.81 24.85
N ILE A 262 17.12 -27.16 26.13
CA ILE A 262 16.03 -27.52 27.06
C ILE A 262 16.09 -26.54 28.23
N THR A 263 14.96 -25.94 28.58
CA THR A 263 14.88 -25.00 29.71
C THR A 263 14.92 -25.72 31.07
N PRO A 264 15.25 -25.00 32.16
CA PRO A 264 15.21 -25.56 33.52
C PRO A 264 13.86 -26.20 33.88
N ASN A 265 13.90 -27.29 34.64
CA ASN A 265 12.76 -28.09 35.08
C ASN A 265 11.94 -28.77 33.96
N LYS A 266 12.42 -28.70 32.71
CA LYS A 266 11.83 -29.36 31.54
C LYS A 266 12.68 -30.54 31.09
N GLY A 267 12.18 -31.34 30.16
CA GLY A 267 12.83 -32.59 29.72
C GLY A 267 11.82 -33.72 29.58
N CYS A 268 12.10 -34.88 30.17
CA CYS A 268 11.22 -36.03 29.99
C CYS A 268 11.17 -36.98 31.19
N MET A 269 10.15 -37.84 31.16
CA MET A 269 10.02 -39.01 32.02
C MET A 269 9.62 -40.24 31.20
N ASN A 270 9.95 -41.42 31.73
CA ASN A 270 9.55 -42.72 31.19
C ASN A 270 9.96 -42.92 29.71
N ALA A 271 11.12 -42.40 29.32
CA ALA A 271 11.70 -42.72 28.02
C ALA A 271 11.90 -44.23 27.90
N VAL A 272 11.45 -44.85 26.82
CA VAL A 272 11.48 -46.32 26.71
C VAL A 272 12.90 -46.85 26.47
N TRP A 273 13.78 -46.01 25.89
CA TRP A 273 15.19 -46.32 25.73
C TRP A 273 16.04 -45.21 26.37
N ASP A 274 16.87 -44.51 25.59
CA ASP A 274 17.60 -43.34 26.09
C ASP A 274 16.68 -42.13 26.23
N ALA A 275 16.87 -41.30 27.25
CA ALA A 275 16.15 -40.03 27.31
C ALA A 275 16.75 -39.01 26.35
N ILE A 276 18.04 -38.72 26.48
CA ILE A 276 18.74 -37.73 25.66
C ILE A 276 19.94 -38.38 24.96
N MET A 277 19.97 -38.30 23.63
CA MET A 277 21.09 -38.77 22.80
C MET A 277 21.67 -37.61 22.00
N VAL A 278 22.97 -37.35 22.16
CA VAL A 278 23.69 -36.28 21.46
C VAL A 278 24.94 -36.87 20.81
N GLU A 279 24.96 -36.93 19.49
CA GLU A 279 25.98 -37.63 18.72
C GLU A 279 26.52 -36.79 17.55
N GLN A 280 27.70 -37.18 17.04
CA GLN A 280 28.29 -36.67 15.81
C GLN A 280 28.49 -35.14 15.82
N ALA A 281 29.34 -34.68 16.73
CA ALA A 281 29.68 -33.27 16.91
C ALA A 281 28.49 -32.34 17.22
N SER A 282 27.36 -32.89 17.67
CA SER A 282 26.19 -32.11 18.10
C SER A 282 26.39 -31.51 19.51
N THR A 283 25.64 -30.45 19.82
CA THR A 283 25.71 -29.74 21.10
C THR A 283 24.34 -29.61 21.77
N LEU A 284 24.27 -29.88 23.08
CA LEU A 284 23.08 -29.64 23.90
C LEU A 284 23.38 -28.75 25.09
N LEU A 285 22.50 -27.76 25.30
CA LEU A 285 22.44 -27.00 26.55
C LEU A 285 21.11 -27.29 27.25
N ALA A 286 21.18 -27.99 28.37
CA ALA A 286 20.04 -28.47 29.15
C ALA A 286 20.32 -28.30 30.66
N ASN A 287 20.68 -27.08 31.08
CA ASN A 287 20.96 -26.77 32.48
C ASN A 287 19.68 -26.94 33.32
N ALA A 288 19.80 -27.61 34.46
CA ALA A 288 18.69 -27.89 35.36
C ALA A 288 17.51 -28.64 34.71
N CYS A 289 17.76 -29.41 33.64
CA CYS A 289 16.72 -30.24 33.05
C CYS A 289 16.35 -31.42 33.95
N VAL A 290 15.25 -32.10 33.61
CA VAL A 290 14.74 -33.26 34.33
C VAL A 290 14.66 -34.45 33.38
N VAL A 291 15.28 -35.56 33.79
CA VAL A 291 15.24 -36.86 33.12
C VAL A 291 14.88 -37.90 34.17
N GLU A 292 13.73 -38.56 34.01
CA GLU A 292 13.23 -39.54 34.98
C GLU A 292 12.90 -40.88 34.30
N ASN A 293 13.27 -41.99 34.95
CA ASN A 293 12.90 -43.36 34.59
C ASN A 293 13.20 -43.73 33.13
N SER A 294 14.41 -43.42 32.65
CA SER A 294 14.83 -43.84 31.31
C SER A 294 15.07 -45.35 31.26
N GLY A 295 14.51 -46.03 30.26
CA GLY A 295 14.63 -47.48 30.08
C GLY A 295 16.04 -47.95 29.68
N TYR A 296 16.95 -47.03 29.37
CA TYR A 296 18.36 -47.33 29.12
C TYR A 296 19.29 -46.27 29.74
N ASP A 297 19.80 -45.30 28.98
CA ASP A 297 20.63 -44.23 29.52
C ASP A 297 19.80 -42.95 29.77
N GLY A 298 20.14 -42.21 30.83
CA GLY A 298 19.58 -40.89 31.05
C GLY A 298 20.09 -39.89 30.00
N VAL A 299 21.41 -39.72 29.95
CA VAL A 299 22.07 -38.81 29.01
C VAL A 299 23.25 -39.52 28.33
N PHE A 300 23.19 -39.60 27.00
CA PHE A 300 24.21 -40.22 26.16
C PHE A 300 24.85 -39.17 25.24
N CYS A 301 26.17 -39.00 25.35
CA CYS A 301 26.97 -38.10 24.53
C CYS A 301 28.08 -38.87 23.81
N ASN A 302 28.14 -38.78 22.47
CA ASN A 302 29.02 -39.60 21.65
C ASN A 302 29.74 -38.80 20.55
N GLN A 303 30.85 -39.32 20.04
CA GLN A 303 31.47 -38.86 18.78
C GLN A 303 31.75 -37.35 18.73
N GLY A 304 32.49 -36.86 19.72
CA GLY A 304 32.90 -35.45 19.80
C GLY A 304 31.78 -34.46 20.15
N SER A 305 30.60 -34.94 20.53
CA SER A 305 29.50 -34.09 20.99
C SER A 305 29.76 -33.44 22.34
N ILE A 306 29.00 -32.38 22.63
CA ILE A 306 29.13 -31.58 23.85
C ILE A 306 27.75 -31.44 24.51
N VAL A 307 27.64 -31.84 25.77
CA VAL A 307 26.40 -31.73 26.55
C VAL A 307 26.66 -30.96 27.84
N ASN A 308 25.84 -29.96 28.12
CA ASN A 308 25.79 -29.30 29.43
C ASN A 308 24.45 -29.58 30.10
N ILE A 309 24.52 -30.34 31.19
CA ILE A 309 23.42 -30.74 32.06
C ILE A 309 23.75 -30.39 33.52
N SER A 310 24.46 -29.28 33.74
CA SER A 310 24.73 -28.79 35.08
C SER A 310 23.42 -28.54 35.84
N ASN A 311 23.37 -28.89 37.12
CA ASN A 311 22.18 -28.82 37.99
C ASN A 311 20.99 -29.72 37.56
N ALA A 312 21.14 -30.57 36.55
CA ALA A 312 20.06 -31.43 36.10
C ALA A 312 19.69 -32.47 37.15
N THR A 313 18.43 -32.91 37.14
CA THR A 313 17.98 -34.08 37.90
C THR A 313 17.82 -35.25 36.94
N ILE A 314 18.63 -36.29 37.14
CA ILE A 314 18.58 -37.54 36.39
C ILE A 314 18.23 -38.63 37.39
N LYS A 315 17.09 -39.29 37.21
CA LYS A 315 16.57 -40.23 38.21
C LYS A 315 16.17 -41.55 37.58
N GLY A 316 16.58 -42.67 38.18
CA GLY A 316 16.04 -44.00 37.85
C GLY A 316 16.35 -44.52 36.45
N SER A 317 17.47 -44.12 35.82
CA SER A 317 17.90 -44.68 34.54
C SER A 317 18.32 -46.16 34.67
N ALA A 318 17.93 -47.01 33.71
CA ALA A 318 18.09 -48.46 33.84
C ALA A 318 19.54 -48.98 33.63
N ARG A 319 20.37 -48.27 32.86
CA ARG A 319 21.77 -48.67 32.59
C ARG A 319 22.74 -47.60 33.07
N TYR A 320 22.76 -46.44 32.43
CA TYR A 320 23.66 -45.36 32.83
C TYR A 320 22.91 -44.08 33.15
N GLY A 321 23.31 -43.37 34.20
CA GLY A 321 22.77 -42.02 34.43
C GLY A 321 23.28 -41.10 33.35
N ILE A 322 24.60 -41.08 33.20
CA ILE A 322 25.33 -40.31 32.19
C ILE A 322 26.37 -41.21 31.52
N LEU A 323 26.41 -41.20 30.18
CA LEU A 323 27.42 -41.88 29.36
C LEU A 323 28.11 -40.89 28.41
N ALA A 324 29.43 -40.74 28.55
CA ALA A 324 30.28 -40.04 27.57
C ALA A 324 31.15 -41.04 26.80
N ARG A 325 31.05 -41.04 25.47
CA ARG A 325 31.72 -42.01 24.59
C ARG A 325 32.43 -41.37 23.41
N GLN A 326 33.54 -41.97 22.95
CA GLN A 326 34.24 -41.61 21.70
C GLN A 326 34.44 -40.09 21.51
N GLY A 327 35.08 -39.44 22.48
CA GLY A 327 35.36 -38.00 22.47
C GLY A 327 34.18 -37.12 22.92
N GLY A 328 33.04 -37.70 23.31
CA GLY A 328 31.94 -36.95 23.91
C GLY A 328 32.37 -36.26 25.21
N TYR A 329 31.89 -35.03 25.40
CA TYR A 329 32.14 -34.21 26.57
C TYR A 329 30.83 -33.87 27.28
N ILE A 330 30.74 -34.19 28.58
CA ILE A 330 29.56 -33.88 29.39
C ILE A 330 29.97 -33.02 30.59
N CYS A 331 29.36 -31.85 30.71
CA CYS A 331 29.41 -31.03 31.93
C CYS A 331 28.14 -31.27 32.75
N ALA A 332 28.29 -31.91 33.90
CA ALA A 332 27.23 -32.32 34.84
C ALA A 332 27.50 -31.77 36.25
N ASN A 333 28.01 -30.54 36.33
CA ASN A 333 28.27 -29.90 37.62
C ASN A 333 27.00 -29.77 38.45
N SER A 334 27.08 -30.19 39.71
CA SER A 334 25.98 -30.13 40.67
C SER A 334 24.72 -30.86 40.19
N ALA A 335 24.86 -31.81 39.27
CA ALA A 335 23.75 -32.65 38.85
C ALA A 335 23.35 -33.62 39.99
N ASN A 336 22.07 -33.94 40.03
CA ASN A 336 21.50 -34.91 40.95
C ASN A 336 21.24 -36.19 40.17
N ILE A 337 22.03 -37.25 40.38
CA ILE A 337 21.79 -38.57 39.78
C ILE A 337 21.23 -39.51 40.85
N LEU A 338 19.91 -39.53 40.93
CA LEU A 338 19.16 -40.06 42.07
C LEU A 338 18.56 -41.43 41.79
N GLU A 339 18.39 -42.23 42.84
CA GLU A 339 17.61 -43.48 42.82
C GLU A 339 17.96 -44.42 41.66
N GLN A 340 19.22 -44.42 41.22
CA GLN A 340 19.68 -45.32 40.17
C GLN A 340 20.10 -46.64 40.80
N THR A 341 19.35 -47.70 40.52
CA THR A 341 19.54 -49.01 41.17
C THR A 341 20.38 -49.99 40.37
N GLN A 342 20.58 -49.72 39.08
CA GLN A 342 21.30 -50.59 38.15
C GLN A 342 22.36 -49.84 37.33
N GLY A 343 23.38 -50.59 36.89
CA GLY A 343 24.48 -50.12 36.05
C GLY A 343 25.41 -49.10 36.71
N THR A 344 25.67 -47.98 36.04
CA THR A 344 26.68 -46.98 36.45
C THR A 344 26.10 -45.56 36.46
N LEU A 345 26.37 -44.75 37.48
CA LEU A 345 25.95 -43.35 37.55
C LEU A 345 26.66 -42.51 36.48
N LEU A 346 28.01 -42.57 36.46
CA LEU A 346 28.87 -41.90 35.47
C LEU A 346 29.70 -42.93 34.69
N GLN A 347 29.36 -43.15 33.43
CA GLN A 347 30.06 -44.07 32.53
C GLN A 347 30.90 -43.29 31.51
N CYS A 348 32.20 -43.57 31.45
CA CYS A 348 33.12 -42.96 30.47
C CYS A 348 33.76 -44.02 29.58
N GLU A 349 33.61 -43.89 28.25
CA GLU A 349 34.07 -44.83 27.22
C GLU A 349 34.81 -44.09 26.09
N SER A 350 36.05 -43.71 26.36
CA SER A 350 36.87 -42.80 25.57
C SER A 350 36.31 -41.37 25.51
N GLY A 351 35.63 -40.90 26.57
CA GLY A 351 35.03 -39.56 26.65
C GLY A 351 35.61 -38.69 27.78
N ILE A 352 34.89 -37.61 28.11
CA ILE A 352 35.18 -36.72 29.24
C ILE A 352 33.87 -36.40 29.97
N ILE A 353 33.85 -36.61 31.29
CA ILE A 353 32.75 -36.17 32.15
C ILE A 353 33.32 -35.23 33.20
N TYR A 354 32.68 -34.08 33.39
CA TYR A 354 32.98 -33.12 34.44
C TYR A 354 31.78 -32.99 35.37
N ALA A 355 31.87 -33.55 36.58
CA ALA A 355 30.73 -33.78 37.48
C ALA A 355 31.04 -33.38 38.93
N ASN A 356 31.56 -32.16 39.16
CA ASN A 356 31.84 -31.69 40.51
C ASN A 356 30.53 -31.41 41.28
N GLY A 357 30.50 -31.76 42.56
CA GLY A 357 29.35 -31.50 43.43
C GLY A 357 28.12 -32.37 43.15
N LEU A 358 28.33 -33.55 42.58
CA LEU A 358 27.27 -34.53 42.28
C LEU A 358 26.51 -34.95 43.55
N VAL A 359 25.18 -35.07 43.46
CA VAL A 359 24.34 -35.68 44.51
C VAL A 359 23.79 -37.01 43.99
N THR A 360 24.00 -38.09 44.75
CA THR A 360 23.66 -39.47 44.33
C THR A 360 22.70 -40.18 45.29
N THR A 361 21.91 -39.43 46.05
CA THR A 361 21.03 -39.97 47.08
C THR A 361 20.07 -41.03 46.53
N GLY A 362 19.96 -42.14 47.26
CA GLY A 362 19.08 -43.27 46.90
C GLY A 362 19.63 -44.19 45.82
N SER A 363 20.79 -43.89 45.23
CA SER A 363 21.40 -44.72 44.19
C SER A 363 22.22 -45.87 44.81
N THR A 364 22.08 -47.06 44.24
CA THR A 364 22.87 -48.27 44.59
C THR A 364 23.73 -48.77 43.42
N ALA A 365 23.60 -48.15 42.25
CA ALA A 365 24.43 -48.39 41.08
C ALA A 365 25.91 -48.05 41.34
N THR A 366 26.80 -48.61 40.51
CA THR A 366 28.23 -48.27 40.57
C THR A 366 28.39 -46.78 40.28
N GLU A 367 29.17 -46.04 41.07
CA GLU A 367 29.26 -44.60 40.86
C GLU A 367 30.03 -44.23 39.58
N THR A 368 31.22 -44.79 39.39
CA THR A 368 32.03 -44.55 38.20
C THR A 368 32.67 -45.84 37.70
N ASN A 369 32.86 -45.96 36.39
CA ASN A 369 33.54 -47.12 35.79
C ASN A 369 35.08 -46.99 35.77
N ILE A 370 35.60 -45.80 36.03
CA ILE A 370 37.02 -45.49 36.14
C ILE A 370 37.29 -44.66 37.39
N THR A 371 38.55 -44.64 37.85
CA THR A 371 38.99 -43.80 38.97
C THR A 371 38.85 -42.32 38.60
N PRO A 372 38.07 -41.52 39.35
CA PRO A 372 37.95 -40.08 39.10
C PRO A 372 39.28 -39.34 39.22
N ASN A 373 39.39 -38.21 38.51
CA ASN A 373 40.54 -37.31 38.49
C ASN A 373 41.86 -37.97 38.02
N GLN A 374 41.75 -39.08 37.27
CA GLN A 374 42.89 -39.81 36.69
C GLN A 374 42.60 -40.12 35.21
N PRO A 375 43.53 -39.87 34.28
CA PRO A 375 43.39 -40.33 32.90
C PRO A 375 43.37 -41.87 32.83
N ALA A 376 42.43 -42.42 32.06
CA ALA A 376 42.35 -43.84 31.74
C ALA A 376 42.29 -44.06 30.21
N SER A 377 42.56 -45.28 29.75
CA SER A 377 42.37 -45.66 28.33
C SER A 377 40.92 -45.44 27.85
N TYR A 378 39.97 -45.43 28.78
CA TYR A 378 38.55 -45.17 28.57
C TYR A 378 38.14 -43.71 28.82
N GLY A 379 39.07 -42.75 28.94
CA GLY A 379 38.76 -41.33 29.12
C GLY A 379 39.02 -40.81 30.54
N ILE A 380 38.33 -39.75 30.94
CA ILE A 380 38.49 -39.13 32.27
C ILE A 380 37.13 -38.68 32.85
N ILE A 381 36.97 -38.87 34.16
CA ILE A 381 35.85 -38.31 34.94
C ILE A 381 36.46 -37.35 35.96
N PHE A 382 36.08 -36.08 35.91
CA PHE A 382 36.40 -35.09 36.95
C PHE A 382 35.25 -35.04 37.96
N LYS A 383 35.58 -35.11 39.25
CA LYS A 383 34.59 -35.12 40.34
C LYS A 383 35.12 -34.36 41.55
#